data_AF-A0A1B1KHY0-F1
#
_entry.id   AF-A0A1B1KHY0-F1
#
_cell.length_a   1.000
_cell.length_b   1.000
_cell.length_c   1.000
_cell.angle_alpha   90.00
_cell.angle_beta   90.00
_cell.angle_gamma   90.00
#
_symmetry.space_group_name_H-M   'P 1'
#
loop_
_entity.id
_entity.type
_entity.pdbx_description
1 polymer ?
#
loop_
_entity_poly.entity_id
_entity_poly.type
_entity_poly.pdbx_seq_one_letter_code
_entity_poly.pdbx_strand_id
1 'polypeptide(L)'
;MRAGDFFCARVVPAGSTMQIFGGIEPIEPGQRGRLIELLDSESTDPEELVEFLSARFAPPRLVTPDEHPMVACRAVFEVSDTAGIRRKLSRRFGAADADRWTWTEQGSVLGVLNLARNTDPWVLEVEAMNEPRFESLVDAVGAADPGARLREQTRTPAAELMAQAQENVLPTHPVDPEDPAIATALYEHIRGYEQQWPDEAIPALGDHTPRECAADPTRRDDLIRLLDSFPQQERPGAMSVRRLREALGL
;
A
#
# COMPACT_ATOMS: atom_id res chain seq x y z
N MET A 1 -26.51 -5.63 -2.02
CA MET A 1 -26.14 -6.83 -1.23
C MET A 1 -25.98 -7.97 -2.20
N ARG A 2 -24.80 -8.58 -2.22
CA ARG A 2 -24.52 -9.83 -2.89
C ARG A 2 -24.41 -10.92 -1.84
N ALA A 3 -24.63 -12.17 -2.24
CA ALA A 3 -24.34 -13.29 -1.36
C ALA A 3 -22.85 -13.24 -0.98
N GLY A 4 -22.55 -13.29 0.32
CA GLY A 4 -21.19 -13.17 0.86
C GLY A 4 -20.86 -11.83 1.53
N ASP A 5 -21.68 -10.80 1.34
CA ASP A 5 -21.51 -9.52 2.04
C ASP A 5 -21.89 -9.66 3.53
N PHE A 6 -21.05 -9.11 4.44
CA PHE A 6 -21.38 -9.01 5.87
C PHE A 6 -21.89 -7.62 6.21
N PHE A 7 -22.85 -7.56 7.14
CA PHE A 7 -23.39 -6.30 7.65
C PHE A 7 -23.58 -6.35 9.16
N CYS A 8 -23.25 -5.24 9.82
CA CYS A 8 -23.60 -4.97 11.20
C CYS A 8 -24.82 -4.05 11.22
N ALA A 9 -25.90 -4.50 11.85
CA ALA A 9 -27.12 -3.72 11.99
C ALA A 9 -27.79 -4.03 13.31
N ARG A 10 -28.48 -3.04 13.88
CA ARG A 10 -29.25 -3.24 15.10
C ARG A 10 -30.59 -3.88 14.76
N VAL A 11 -30.83 -5.07 15.30
CA VAL A 11 -32.08 -5.81 15.12
C VAL A 11 -32.91 -5.73 16.41
N VAL A 12 -34.18 -5.35 16.29
CA VAL A 12 -35.11 -5.21 17.41
C VAL A 12 -36.41 -5.99 17.17
N PRO A 13 -37.04 -6.55 18.22
CA PRO A 13 -38.37 -7.16 18.09
C PRO A 13 -39.43 -6.12 17.73
N ALA A 14 -40.29 -6.45 16.76
CA ALA A 14 -41.45 -5.68 16.33
C ALA A 14 -42.66 -6.63 16.24
N GLY A 15 -43.30 -6.85 17.39
CA GLY A 15 -44.38 -7.84 17.53
C GLY A 15 -43.85 -9.27 17.30
N SER A 16 -44.39 -9.96 16.30
CA SER A 16 -43.96 -11.31 15.92
C SER A 16 -42.81 -11.34 14.90
N THR A 17 -42.28 -10.18 14.53
CA THR A 17 -41.19 -10.06 13.54
C THR A 17 -39.97 -9.38 14.15
N MET A 18 -38.81 -9.57 13.52
CA MET A 18 -37.60 -8.82 13.84
C MET A 18 -37.43 -7.73 12.77
N GLN A 19 -37.09 -6.52 13.20
CA GLN A 19 -36.86 -5.40 12.31
C GLN A 19 -35.45 -4.84 12.49
N ILE A 20 -34.85 -4.41 11.39
CA ILE A 20 -33.61 -3.65 11.41
C ILE A 20 -33.97 -2.20 11.71
N PHE A 21 -33.29 -1.61 12.68
CA PHE A 21 -33.50 -0.23 13.10
C PHE A 21 -32.20 0.55 13.04
N GLY A 22 -32.17 1.64 12.28
CA GLY A 22 -30.97 2.48 12.09
C GLY A 22 -30.15 2.08 10.86
N GLY A 23 -28.85 2.37 10.92
CA GLY A 23 -27.90 2.11 9.84
C GLY A 23 -27.62 0.62 9.64
N ILE A 24 -27.28 0.27 8.39
CA ILE A 24 -26.76 -1.05 8.01
C ILE A 24 -25.32 -0.82 7.58
N GLU A 25 -24.38 -1.20 8.43
CA GLU A 25 -22.96 -0.95 8.23
C GLU A 25 -22.31 -2.16 7.52
N PRO A 26 -21.74 -2.00 6.31
CA PRO A 26 -21.02 -3.08 5.64
C PRO A 26 -19.73 -3.42 6.40
N ILE A 27 -19.44 -4.72 6.51
CA ILE A 27 -18.29 -5.26 7.23
C ILE A 27 -17.42 -6.04 6.23
N GLU A 28 -16.13 -5.70 6.20
CA GLU A 28 -15.17 -6.45 5.37
C GLU A 28 -14.87 -7.83 5.99
N PRO A 29 -14.55 -8.86 5.18
CA PRO A 29 -14.28 -10.21 5.69
C PRO A 29 -13.24 -10.25 6.81
N GLY A 30 -12.15 -9.47 6.69
CA GLY A 30 -11.10 -9.38 7.71
C GLY A 30 -11.52 -8.68 9.01
N GLN A 31 -12.57 -7.86 8.98
CA GLN A 31 -13.09 -7.14 10.14
C GLN A 31 -14.05 -8.01 10.98
N ARG A 32 -14.65 -9.03 10.38
CA ARG A 32 -15.71 -9.86 10.99
C ARG A 32 -15.30 -10.43 12.35
N GLY A 33 -14.13 -11.04 12.45
CA GLY A 33 -13.68 -11.71 13.68
C GLY A 33 -13.59 -10.72 14.84
N ARG A 34 -12.90 -9.59 14.60
CA ARG A 34 -12.74 -8.52 15.59
C ARG A 34 -14.07 -7.89 15.99
N LEU A 35 -14.99 -7.69 15.04
CA LEU A 35 -16.32 -7.15 15.34
C LEU A 35 -17.11 -8.09 16.26
N ILE A 36 -17.06 -9.40 16.02
CA ILE A 36 -17.75 -10.38 16.87
C ILE A 36 -17.19 -10.31 18.30
N GLU A 37 -15.86 -10.26 18.47
CA GLU A 37 -15.24 -10.10 19.78
C GLU A 37 -15.70 -8.84 20.51
N LEU A 38 -15.81 -7.71 19.79
CA LEU A 38 -16.32 -6.45 20.35
C LEU A 38 -17.79 -6.53 20.75
N LEU A 39 -18.61 -7.26 20.00
CA LEU A 39 -20.04 -7.42 20.30
C LEU A 39 -20.31 -8.43 21.43
N ASP A 40 -19.48 -9.46 21.57
CA ASP A 40 -19.60 -10.49 22.60
C ASP A 40 -19.04 -10.05 23.97
N SER A 41 -18.17 -9.03 23.97
CA SER A 41 -17.56 -8.49 25.19
C SER A 41 -18.52 -7.57 25.96
N GLU A 42 -18.88 -7.97 27.18
CA GLU A 42 -19.68 -7.14 28.10
C GLU A 42 -18.95 -5.85 28.54
N SER A 43 -17.64 -5.80 28.35
CA SER A 43 -16.78 -4.66 28.71
C SER A 43 -16.54 -3.67 27.57
N THR A 44 -17.05 -3.93 26.37
CA THR A 44 -16.81 -3.05 25.22
C THR A 44 -17.58 -1.73 25.38
N ASP A 45 -16.83 -0.63 25.36
CA ASP A 45 -17.40 0.71 25.42
C ASP A 45 -18.14 1.00 24.10
N PRO A 46 -19.36 1.59 24.14
CA PRO A 46 -20.00 2.15 22.95
C PRO A 46 -19.08 2.97 22.05
N GLU A 47 -18.12 3.73 22.61
CA GLU A 47 -17.16 4.52 21.84
C GLU A 47 -16.22 3.65 21.00
N GLU A 48 -15.76 2.51 21.53
CA GLU A 48 -14.89 1.56 20.79
C GLU A 48 -15.63 0.94 19.60
N LEU A 49 -16.91 0.60 19.77
CA LEU A 49 -17.72 0.06 18.68
C LEU A 49 -17.99 1.11 17.59
N VAL A 50 -18.24 2.36 17.98
CA VAL A 50 -18.40 3.48 17.05
C VAL A 50 -17.10 3.76 16.31
N GLU A 51 -15.95 3.78 17.00
CA GLU A 51 -14.64 3.94 16.38
C GLU A 51 -14.37 2.85 15.34
N PHE A 52 -14.61 1.59 15.70
CA PHE A 52 -14.43 0.46 14.79
C PHE A 52 -15.32 0.57 13.53
N LEU A 53 -16.62 0.83 13.70
CA LEU A 53 -17.56 0.90 12.57
C LEU A 53 -17.37 2.17 11.72
N SER A 54 -16.84 3.24 12.31
CA SER A 54 -16.60 4.52 11.61
C SER A 54 -15.22 4.62 10.97
N ALA A 55 -14.30 3.71 11.28
CA ALA A 55 -12.94 3.71 10.72
C ALA A 55 -12.91 3.76 9.18
N ARG A 56 -13.90 3.17 8.51
CA ARG A 56 -14.05 3.20 7.03
C ARG A 56 -14.27 4.60 6.45
N PHE A 57 -14.69 5.57 7.28
CA PHE A 57 -14.85 6.97 6.89
C PHE A 57 -13.60 7.80 7.19
N ALA A 58 -12.65 7.26 7.95
CA ALA A 58 -11.39 7.94 8.18
C ALA A 58 -10.60 8.02 6.87
N PRO A 59 -9.88 9.13 6.62
CA PRO A 59 -8.95 9.19 5.50
C PRO A 59 -7.95 8.02 5.58
N PRO A 60 -7.61 7.37 4.45
CA PRO A 60 -6.61 6.31 4.44
C PRO A 60 -5.29 6.86 4.98
N ARG A 61 -4.69 6.15 5.95
CA ARG A 61 -3.36 6.46 6.46
C ARG A 61 -2.34 5.68 5.65
N LEU A 62 -1.54 6.38 4.87
CA LEU A 62 -0.41 5.79 4.18
C LEU A 62 0.79 5.81 5.12
N VAL A 63 1.28 4.61 5.45
CA VAL A 63 2.48 4.38 6.26
C VAL A 63 3.54 3.68 5.42
N THR A 64 4.80 3.94 5.72
CA THR A 64 5.92 3.19 5.15
C THR A 64 5.97 1.77 5.78
N PRO A 65 6.70 0.80 5.19
CA PRO A 65 6.79 -0.56 5.75
C PRO A 65 7.30 -0.66 7.19
N ASP A 66 7.98 0.38 7.67
CA ASP A 66 8.45 0.59 9.05
C ASP A 66 7.45 1.39 9.91
N GLU A 67 6.17 1.41 9.53
CA GLU A 67 5.04 2.00 10.25
C GLU A 67 5.08 3.51 10.49
N HIS A 68 6.02 4.24 9.87
CA HIS A 68 6.04 5.70 9.92
C HIS A 68 5.03 6.30 8.95
N PRO A 69 4.40 7.46 9.28
CA PRO A 69 3.61 8.21 8.32
C PRO A 69 4.41 8.48 7.04
N MET A 70 3.79 8.22 5.89
CA MET A 70 4.43 8.48 4.61
C MET A 70 4.45 9.98 4.33
N VAL A 71 5.65 10.54 4.27
CA VAL A 71 5.92 11.96 4.00
C VAL A 71 7.04 12.03 2.98
N ALA A 72 6.78 12.59 1.80
CA ALA A 72 7.85 12.86 0.85
C ALA A 72 8.67 14.05 1.38
N CYS A 73 9.88 13.77 1.83
CA CYS A 73 10.81 14.76 2.28
C CYS A 73 11.89 14.96 1.22
N ARG A 74 12.17 16.21 0.88
CA ARG A 74 13.21 16.59 -0.08
C ARG A 74 14.05 17.72 0.49
N ALA A 75 15.37 17.66 0.30
CA ALA A 75 16.26 18.78 0.52
C ALA A 75 17.22 18.94 -0.64
N VAL A 76 17.59 20.18 -0.90
CA VAL A 76 18.55 20.57 -1.92
C VAL A 76 19.68 21.33 -1.24
N PHE A 77 20.90 20.84 -1.39
CA PHE A 77 22.11 21.43 -0.84
C PHE A 77 23.01 21.94 -1.96
N GLU A 78 23.64 23.08 -1.73
CA GLU A 78 24.87 23.41 -2.44
C GLU A 78 26.05 22.74 -1.78
N VAL A 79 26.86 22.10 -2.60
CA VAL A 79 28.04 21.36 -2.17
C VAL A 79 29.28 22.22 -2.35
N SER A 80 30.05 22.32 -1.27
CA SER A 80 31.32 23.02 -1.20
C SER A 80 32.51 22.09 -1.51
N ASP A 81 32.43 20.82 -1.12
CA ASP A 81 33.48 19.80 -1.37
C ASP A 81 32.92 18.58 -2.12
N THR A 82 32.91 18.66 -3.45
CA THR A 82 32.40 17.58 -4.31
C THR A 82 33.20 16.29 -4.21
N ALA A 83 34.51 16.36 -4.02
CA ALA A 83 35.35 15.17 -3.91
C ALA A 83 35.15 14.49 -2.55
N GLY A 84 35.08 15.28 -1.47
CA GLY A 84 34.82 14.80 -0.13
C GLY A 84 33.43 14.18 0.01
N ILE A 85 32.40 14.85 -0.52
CA ILE A 85 31.02 14.37 -0.42
C ILE A 85 30.87 13.04 -1.16
N ARG A 86 31.35 12.92 -2.41
CA ARG A 86 31.31 11.68 -3.19
C ARG A 86 31.92 10.51 -2.44
N ARG A 87 33.11 10.72 -1.87
CA ARG A 87 33.85 9.69 -1.14
C ARG A 87 33.14 9.26 0.13
N LYS A 88 32.63 10.20 0.93
CA LYS A 88 31.99 9.90 2.22
C LYS A 88 30.60 9.29 2.04
N LEU A 89 29.80 9.79 1.09
CA LEU A 89 28.52 9.18 0.72
C LEU A 89 28.72 7.75 0.19
N SER A 90 29.71 7.54 -0.68
CA SER A 90 29.99 6.21 -1.21
C SER A 90 30.43 5.21 -0.13
N ARG A 91 31.10 5.71 0.91
CA ARG A 91 31.47 4.87 2.07
C ARG A 91 30.24 4.48 2.89
N ARG A 92 29.24 5.35 3.00
CA ARG A 92 28.06 5.14 3.85
C ARG A 92 26.95 4.36 3.16
N PHE A 93 26.74 4.59 1.87
CA PHE A 93 25.60 4.07 1.10
C PHE A 93 26.00 3.10 -0.03
N GLY A 94 27.30 2.81 -0.17
CA GLY A 94 27.81 1.97 -1.26
C GLY A 94 28.21 2.77 -2.50
N ALA A 95 28.69 2.08 -3.53
CA ALA A 95 29.15 2.73 -4.76
C ALA A 95 28.03 3.53 -5.43
N ALA A 96 28.35 4.74 -5.88
CA ALA A 96 27.40 5.57 -6.62
C ALA A 96 27.13 4.97 -8.01
N ASP A 97 25.88 5.01 -8.43
CA ASP A 97 25.48 4.83 -9.83
C ASP A 97 25.28 6.21 -10.46
N ALA A 98 26.14 6.60 -11.38
CA ALA A 98 26.05 7.90 -12.06
C ALA A 98 25.94 9.15 -11.13
N ASP A 99 26.62 9.16 -9.98
CA ASP A 99 26.53 10.19 -8.92
C ASP A 99 25.21 10.22 -8.14
N ARG A 100 24.50 9.08 -8.16
CA ARG A 100 23.35 8.78 -7.33
C ARG A 100 23.70 7.68 -6.33
N TRP A 101 23.34 7.89 -5.06
CA TRP A 101 23.43 6.91 -3.99
C TRP A 101 22.02 6.50 -3.59
N THR A 102 21.82 5.20 -3.41
CA THR A 102 20.54 4.65 -2.95
C THR A 102 20.78 3.95 -1.63
N TRP A 103 20.13 4.42 -0.58
CA TRP A 103 20.11 3.71 0.68
C TRP A 103 19.07 2.60 0.59
N THR A 104 19.52 1.35 0.62
CA THR A 104 18.64 0.17 0.61
C THR A 104 18.82 -0.67 1.86
N GLU A 105 17.73 -1.24 2.37
CA GLU A 105 17.74 -2.24 3.44
C GLU A 105 16.71 -3.32 3.12
N GLN A 106 17.09 -4.60 3.25
CA GLN A 106 16.22 -5.76 2.96
C GLN A 106 15.49 -5.69 1.60
N GLY A 107 16.15 -5.14 0.57
CA GLY A 107 15.59 -4.98 -0.78
C GLY A 107 14.65 -3.79 -0.97
N SER A 108 14.39 -3.00 0.07
CA SER A 108 13.60 -1.76 -0.01
C SER A 108 14.48 -0.52 -0.12
N VAL A 109 14.06 0.46 -0.92
CA VAL A 109 14.71 1.77 -1.01
C VAL A 109 14.23 2.66 0.14
N LEU A 110 15.16 3.10 0.97
CA LEU A 110 14.90 3.91 2.16
C LEU A 110 15.11 5.41 1.90
N GLY A 111 15.93 5.74 0.91
CA GLY A 111 16.16 7.11 0.47
C GLY A 111 17.20 7.19 -0.64
N VAL A 112 17.28 8.36 -1.26
CA VAL A 112 18.11 8.61 -2.43
C VAL A 112 18.86 9.92 -2.24
N LEU A 113 20.13 9.94 -2.64
CA LEU A 113 20.90 11.16 -2.80
C LEU A 113 21.39 11.26 -4.24
N ASN A 114 21.23 12.41 -4.87
CA ASN A 114 21.60 12.62 -6.26
C ASN A 114 22.42 13.92 -6.40
N LEU A 115 23.70 13.79 -6.76
CA LEU A 115 24.55 14.94 -7.02
C LEU A 115 24.44 15.32 -8.49
N ALA A 116 23.82 16.47 -8.75
CA ALA A 116 23.62 16.99 -10.09
C ALA A 116 24.97 17.17 -10.80
N ARG A 117 25.07 16.66 -12.04
CA ARG A 117 26.26 16.80 -12.87
C ARG A 117 26.22 18.13 -13.61
N ASN A 118 27.40 18.74 -13.78
CA ASN A 118 27.59 19.94 -14.59
C ASN A 118 26.78 21.17 -14.14
N THR A 119 26.50 21.30 -12.83
CA THR A 119 25.93 22.52 -12.27
C THR A 119 27.02 23.38 -11.63
N ASP A 120 26.88 24.70 -11.72
CA ASP A 120 27.66 25.66 -10.95
C ASP A 120 26.71 26.61 -10.22
N PRO A 121 26.58 26.52 -8.89
CA PRO A 121 27.31 25.62 -7.98
C PRO A 121 26.84 24.16 -8.09
N TRP A 122 27.62 23.24 -7.50
CA TRP A 122 27.26 21.82 -7.41
C TRP A 122 26.08 21.63 -6.46
N VAL A 123 25.07 20.89 -6.91
CA VAL A 123 23.83 20.69 -6.15
C VAL A 123 23.64 19.22 -5.79
N LEU A 124 23.42 18.93 -4.50
CA LEU A 124 23.04 17.61 -4.01
C LEU A 124 21.57 17.64 -3.59
N GLU A 125 20.80 16.72 -4.14
CA GLU A 125 19.42 16.48 -3.79
C GLU A 125 19.32 15.26 -2.89
N VAL A 126 18.46 15.33 -1.88
CA VAL A 126 18.24 14.28 -0.88
C VAL A 126 16.75 14.05 -0.75
N GLU A 127 16.33 12.79 -0.86
CA GLU A 127 14.92 12.40 -0.77
C GLU A 127 14.72 11.17 0.11
N ALA A 128 13.64 11.17 0.90
CA ALA A 128 13.17 10.01 1.66
C ALA A 128 11.65 10.08 1.86
N MET A 129 11.03 8.93 2.12
CA MET A 129 9.57 8.79 2.26
C MET A 129 9.06 8.84 3.71
N ASN A 130 9.94 9.15 4.66
CA ASN A 130 9.57 9.50 6.03
C ASN A 130 10.61 10.43 6.68
N GLU A 131 10.20 11.13 7.72
CA GLU A 131 11.04 12.14 8.39
C GLU A 131 12.29 11.55 9.07
N PRO A 132 12.22 10.43 9.84
CA PRO A 132 13.41 9.92 10.52
C PRO A 132 14.53 9.51 9.56
N ARG A 133 14.18 8.88 8.44
CA ARG A 133 15.18 8.54 7.40
C ARG A 133 15.72 9.80 6.74
N PHE A 134 14.86 10.77 6.47
CA PHE A 134 15.26 12.05 5.90
C PHE A 134 16.28 12.79 6.77
N GLU A 135 16.03 12.90 8.08
CA GLU A 135 16.98 13.51 9.01
C GLU A 135 18.32 12.77 9.01
N SER A 136 18.29 11.42 8.96
CA SER A 136 19.53 10.63 8.87
C SER A 136 20.33 10.92 7.59
N LEU A 137 19.66 11.18 6.47
CA LEU A 137 20.33 11.57 5.22
C LEU A 137 20.89 13.00 5.29
N VAL A 138 20.13 13.94 5.87
CA VAL A 138 20.56 15.32 6.08
C VAL A 138 21.81 15.37 6.98
N ASP A 139 21.81 14.61 8.07
CA ASP A 139 22.97 14.47 8.96
C ASP A 139 24.17 13.87 8.22
N ALA A 140 23.93 12.88 7.35
CA ALA A 140 24.98 12.28 6.53
C ALA A 140 25.60 13.30 5.56
N VAL A 141 24.78 14.20 4.99
CA VAL A 141 25.26 15.31 4.15
C VAL A 141 26.10 16.29 4.96
N GLY A 142 25.62 16.75 6.12
CA GLY A 142 26.37 17.68 6.98
C GLY A 142 27.70 17.11 7.48
N ALA A 143 27.74 15.82 7.81
CA ALA A 143 28.99 15.13 8.16
C ALA A 143 29.92 14.94 6.93
N ALA A 144 29.33 14.79 5.74
CA ALA A 144 30.07 14.60 4.51
C ALA A 144 30.72 15.90 4.02
N ASP A 145 29.97 17.00 4.05
CA ASP A 145 30.40 18.34 3.68
C ASP A 145 29.87 19.36 4.71
N PRO A 146 30.68 19.72 5.73
CA PRO A 146 30.30 20.72 6.71
C PRO A 146 30.09 22.13 6.13
N GLY A 147 30.57 22.37 4.90
CA GLY A 147 30.34 23.62 4.17
C GLY A 147 29.11 23.56 3.27
N ALA A 148 28.35 22.47 3.25
CA ALA A 148 27.16 22.35 2.44
C ALA A 148 26.09 23.34 2.92
N ARG A 149 25.45 24.04 1.98
CA ARG A 149 24.42 25.03 2.28
C ARG A 149 23.05 24.55 1.82
N LEU A 150 22.13 24.41 2.75
CA LEU A 150 20.74 24.10 2.44
C LEU A 150 20.11 25.25 1.64
N ARG A 151 19.55 24.92 0.48
CA ARG A 151 18.84 25.83 -0.43
C ARG A 151 17.33 25.74 -0.27
N GLU A 152 16.83 24.52 -0.24
CA GLU A 152 15.41 24.21 -0.22
C GLU A 152 15.18 22.95 0.62
N GLN A 153 14.04 22.93 1.30
CA GLN A 153 13.59 21.78 2.05
C GLN A 153 12.07 21.73 2.04
N THR A 154 11.51 20.58 1.69
CA THR A 154 10.08 20.35 1.68
C THR A 154 9.73 19.07 2.43
N ARG A 155 8.55 19.05 3.02
CA ARG A 155 7.92 17.87 3.60
C ARG A 155 6.47 17.89 3.15
N THR A 156 6.10 16.91 2.35
CA THR A 156 4.75 16.82 1.79
C THR A 156 4.12 15.53 2.27
N PRO A 157 3.10 15.60 3.15
CA PRO A 157 2.33 14.44 3.56
C PRO A 157 1.73 13.72 2.35
N ALA A 158 1.57 12.40 2.45
CA ALA A 158 1.04 11.61 1.34
C ALA A 158 -0.33 12.09 0.83
N ALA A 159 -1.20 12.59 1.72
CA ALA A 159 -2.50 13.14 1.33
C ALA A 159 -2.36 14.36 0.38
N GLU A 160 -1.39 15.24 0.63
CA GLU A 160 -1.12 16.38 -0.23
C GLU A 160 -0.48 15.96 -1.56
N LEU A 161 0.42 14.97 -1.56
CA LEU A 161 0.96 14.40 -2.79
C LEU A 161 -0.14 13.82 -3.67
N MET A 162 -1.09 13.09 -3.08
CA MET A 162 -2.23 12.53 -3.79
C MET A 162 -3.13 13.63 -4.36
N ALA A 163 -3.42 14.68 -3.58
CA ALA A 163 -4.19 15.83 -4.06
C ALA A 163 -3.48 16.55 -5.22
N GLN A 164 -2.17 16.81 -5.09
CA GLN A 164 -1.36 17.40 -6.15
C GLN A 164 -1.28 16.52 -7.41
N ALA A 165 -1.21 15.20 -7.25
CA ALA A 165 -1.22 14.27 -8.38
C ALA A 165 -2.58 14.25 -9.09
N GLN A 166 -3.68 14.41 -8.37
CA GLN A 166 -5.03 14.54 -8.93
C GLN A 166 -5.22 15.88 -9.67
N GLU A 167 -4.60 16.96 -9.18
CA GLU A 167 -4.62 18.28 -9.83
C GLU A 167 -3.68 18.35 -11.05
N ASN A 168 -2.52 17.69 -10.97
CA ASN A 168 -1.50 17.62 -12.03
C ASN A 168 -1.70 16.44 -13.00
N VAL A 169 -2.91 15.87 -13.09
CA VAL A 169 -3.25 14.96 -14.17
C VAL A 169 -3.22 15.75 -15.48
N LEU A 170 -2.02 15.92 -16.07
CA LEU A 170 -1.93 15.94 -17.52
C LEU A 170 -2.63 14.66 -17.99
N PRO A 171 -3.41 14.70 -19.09
CA PRO A 171 -3.89 13.48 -19.70
C PRO A 171 -2.67 12.67 -20.09
N THR A 172 -2.28 11.73 -19.22
CA THR A 172 -1.50 10.58 -19.62
C THR A 172 -2.31 10.01 -20.76
N HIS A 173 -1.74 9.97 -21.97
CA HIS A 173 -2.36 9.28 -23.09
C HIS A 173 -2.85 7.95 -22.52
N PRO A 174 -4.17 7.69 -22.53
CA PRO A 174 -4.67 6.44 -22.00
C PRO A 174 -3.93 5.36 -22.78
N VAL A 175 -3.08 4.62 -22.07
CA VAL A 175 -2.52 3.39 -22.59
C VAL A 175 -3.74 2.56 -22.89
N ASP A 176 -4.05 2.35 -24.17
CA ASP A 176 -5.20 1.57 -24.55
C ASP A 176 -4.94 0.13 -24.08
N PRO A 177 -5.63 -0.36 -23.04
CA PRO A 177 -5.40 -1.72 -22.55
C PRO A 177 -5.83 -2.78 -23.58
N GLU A 178 -6.53 -2.35 -24.65
CA GLU A 178 -6.88 -3.18 -25.81
C GLU A 178 -5.79 -3.18 -26.89
N ASP A 179 -4.67 -2.45 -26.72
CA ASP A 179 -3.51 -2.62 -27.58
C ASP A 179 -3.06 -4.09 -27.52
N PRO A 180 -3.01 -4.82 -28.66
CA PRO A 180 -2.72 -6.25 -28.68
C PRO A 180 -1.40 -6.64 -28.01
N ALA A 181 -0.37 -5.78 -28.08
CA ALA A 181 0.92 -6.06 -27.47
C ALA A 181 0.86 -5.94 -25.94
N ILE A 182 0.13 -4.94 -25.44
CA ILE A 182 -0.04 -4.67 -24.00
C ILE A 182 -0.98 -5.71 -23.39
N ALA A 183 -2.08 -6.04 -24.07
CA ALA A 183 -3.01 -7.09 -23.65
C ALA A 183 -2.31 -8.45 -23.53
N THR A 184 -1.40 -8.77 -24.46
CA THR A 184 -0.63 -10.02 -24.41
C THR A 184 0.33 -10.05 -23.22
N ALA A 185 1.09 -8.98 -22.99
CA ALA A 185 2.00 -8.89 -21.85
C ALA A 185 1.26 -8.96 -20.50
N LEU A 186 0.13 -8.26 -20.38
CA LEU A 186 -0.73 -8.32 -19.19
C LEU A 186 -1.30 -9.72 -19.00
N TYR A 187 -1.70 -10.40 -20.07
CA TYR A 187 -2.21 -11.78 -20.00
C TYR A 187 -1.14 -12.74 -19.46
N GLU A 188 0.08 -12.72 -20.01
CA GLU A 188 1.17 -13.58 -19.55
C GLU A 188 1.51 -13.34 -18.08
N HIS A 189 1.59 -12.07 -17.68
CA HIS A 189 1.86 -11.70 -16.29
C HIS A 189 0.76 -12.22 -15.34
N ILE A 190 -0.51 -11.98 -15.67
CA ILE A 190 -1.64 -12.45 -14.86
C ILE A 190 -1.70 -13.97 -14.81
N ARG A 191 -1.34 -14.67 -15.89
CA ARG A 191 -1.26 -16.14 -15.87
C ARG A 191 -0.19 -16.67 -14.92
N GLY A 192 0.92 -15.97 -14.77
CA GLY A 192 1.93 -16.29 -13.75
C GLY A 192 1.37 -16.08 -12.34
N TYR A 193 0.74 -14.93 -12.12
CA TYR A 193 0.13 -14.59 -10.83
C TYR A 193 -0.97 -15.58 -10.41
N GLU A 194 -1.87 -15.94 -11.32
CA GLU A 194 -2.94 -16.93 -11.08
C GLU A 194 -2.43 -18.33 -10.70
N GLN A 195 -1.21 -18.70 -11.12
CA GLN A 195 -0.60 -19.97 -10.75
C GLN A 195 -0.01 -19.95 -9.34
N GLN A 196 0.46 -18.78 -8.89
CA GLN A 196 1.08 -18.59 -7.58
C GLN A 196 0.03 -18.33 -6.50
N TRP A 197 -0.98 -17.53 -6.81
CA TRP A 197 -2.02 -17.08 -5.89
C TRP A 197 -2.70 -18.21 -5.07
N PRO A 198 -3.01 -19.41 -5.62
CA PRO A 198 -3.59 -20.51 -4.85
C PRO A 198 -2.74 -21.01 -3.68
N ASP A 199 -1.43 -20.75 -3.71
CA ASP A 199 -0.44 -21.16 -2.72
C ASP A 199 0.04 -19.98 -1.84
N GLU A 200 -0.49 -18.77 -2.05
CA GLU A 200 -0.19 -17.60 -1.23
C GLU A 200 -1.14 -17.53 -0.02
N ALA A 201 -0.59 -17.23 1.16
CA ALA A 201 -1.40 -17.01 2.35
C ALA A 201 -2.18 -15.70 2.22
N ILE A 202 -3.50 -15.77 2.43
CA ILE A 202 -4.39 -14.61 2.25
C ILE A 202 -4.98 -14.20 3.59
N PRO A 203 -4.80 -12.95 4.04
CA PRO A 203 -5.37 -12.45 5.29
C PRO A 203 -6.90 -12.60 5.37
N ALA A 204 -7.61 -12.41 4.26
CA ALA A 204 -9.06 -12.59 4.19
C ALA A 204 -9.52 -14.05 4.44
N LEU A 205 -8.62 -15.03 4.35
CA LEU A 205 -8.84 -16.44 4.69
C LEU A 205 -8.19 -16.82 6.04
N GLY A 206 -7.84 -15.82 6.87
CA GLY A 206 -7.15 -16.03 8.15
C GLY A 206 -5.72 -16.54 7.97
N ASP A 207 -4.99 -15.97 7.00
CA ASP A 207 -3.61 -16.33 6.62
C ASP A 207 -3.43 -17.78 6.12
N HIS A 208 -4.51 -18.39 5.66
CA HIS A 208 -4.46 -19.69 4.98
C HIS A 208 -4.44 -19.49 3.46
N THR A 209 -3.91 -20.48 2.75
CA THR A 209 -3.88 -20.47 1.29
C THR A 209 -5.26 -20.85 0.71
N PRO A 210 -5.62 -20.34 -0.49
CA PRO A 210 -6.81 -20.80 -1.19
C PRO A 210 -6.85 -22.32 -1.38
N ARG A 211 -5.71 -22.97 -1.62
CA ARG A 211 -5.64 -24.44 -1.77
C ARG A 211 -6.00 -25.18 -0.49
N GLU A 212 -5.52 -24.71 0.66
CA GLU A 212 -5.88 -25.29 1.96
C GLU A 212 -7.37 -25.10 2.27
N CYS A 213 -7.89 -23.89 2.05
CA CYS A 213 -9.32 -23.60 2.25
C CYS A 213 -10.22 -24.38 1.29
N ALA A 214 -9.76 -24.63 0.06
CA ALA A 214 -10.47 -25.47 -0.90
C ALA A 214 -10.53 -26.93 -0.46
N ALA A 215 -9.52 -27.44 0.26
CA ALA A 215 -9.48 -28.82 0.75
C ALA A 215 -10.24 -29.03 2.07
N ASP A 216 -10.37 -28.00 2.90
CA ASP A 216 -11.07 -28.03 4.20
C ASP A 216 -12.57 -27.69 4.05
N PRO A 217 -13.50 -28.65 4.27
CA PRO A 217 -14.94 -28.39 4.16
C PRO A 217 -15.46 -27.27 5.07
N THR A 218 -14.80 -27.00 6.20
CA THR A 218 -15.23 -25.97 7.15
C THR A 218 -14.84 -24.55 6.70
N ARG A 219 -13.85 -24.43 5.80
CA ARG A 219 -13.31 -23.15 5.29
C ARG A 219 -13.63 -22.90 3.83
N ARG A 220 -14.07 -23.94 3.10
CA ARG A 220 -14.42 -23.86 1.68
C ARG A 220 -15.43 -22.74 1.39
N ASP A 221 -16.39 -22.52 2.28
CA ASP A 221 -17.39 -21.46 2.14
C ASP A 221 -16.76 -20.05 2.20
N ASP A 222 -15.74 -19.83 3.01
CA ASP A 222 -15.05 -18.54 3.11
C ASP A 222 -14.26 -18.25 1.82
N LEU A 223 -13.64 -19.27 1.23
CA LEU A 223 -12.99 -19.18 -0.09
C LEU A 223 -14.00 -18.89 -1.21
N ILE A 224 -15.15 -19.58 -1.22
CA ILE A 224 -16.19 -19.34 -2.23
C ILE A 224 -16.68 -17.90 -2.14
N ARG A 225 -16.92 -17.37 -0.93
CA ARG A 225 -17.31 -15.97 -0.72
C ARG A 225 -16.24 -14.99 -1.20
N LEU A 226 -14.96 -15.27 -0.96
CA LEU A 226 -13.87 -14.45 -1.47
C LEU A 226 -13.89 -14.39 -3.01
N LEU A 227 -14.03 -15.54 -3.68
CA LEU A 227 -14.09 -15.60 -5.15
C LEU A 227 -15.33 -14.91 -5.73
N ASP A 228 -16.47 -14.93 -5.01
CA ASP A 228 -17.69 -14.22 -5.41
C ASP A 228 -17.58 -12.70 -5.25
N SER A 229 -16.65 -12.22 -4.42
CA SER A 229 -16.39 -10.78 -4.27
C SER A 229 -15.67 -10.17 -5.48
N PHE A 230 -14.94 -10.99 -6.25
CA PHE A 230 -14.18 -10.53 -7.41
C PHE A 230 -15.09 -10.21 -8.62
N PRO A 231 -14.65 -9.31 -9.53
CA PRO A 231 -15.37 -9.07 -10.78
C PRO A 231 -15.49 -10.35 -11.62
N GLN A 232 -16.71 -10.73 -11.97
CA GLN A 232 -16.97 -11.95 -12.75
C GLN A 232 -16.68 -11.79 -14.25
N GLN A 233 -16.54 -10.55 -14.73
CA GLN A 233 -16.19 -10.25 -16.12
C GLN A 233 -14.68 -10.33 -16.28
N GLU A 234 -14.20 -11.16 -17.20
CA GLU A 234 -12.77 -11.19 -17.57
C GLU A 234 -12.37 -9.86 -18.21
N ARG A 235 -11.24 -9.31 -17.77
CA ARG A 235 -10.65 -8.08 -18.30
C ARG A 235 -9.14 -8.27 -18.43
N PRO A 236 -8.49 -7.70 -19.46
CA PRO A 236 -7.03 -7.66 -19.53
C PRO A 236 -6.45 -7.08 -18.24
N GLY A 237 -5.44 -7.75 -17.67
CA GLY A 237 -4.81 -7.33 -16.41
C GLY A 237 -5.56 -7.72 -15.12
N ALA A 238 -6.68 -8.46 -15.20
CA ALA A 238 -7.38 -8.98 -14.02
C ALA A 238 -7.38 -10.52 -13.98
N MET A 239 -7.35 -11.09 -12.77
CA MET A 239 -7.48 -12.54 -12.58
C MET A 239 -8.86 -13.05 -13.02
N SER A 240 -8.88 -14.24 -13.61
CA SER A 240 -10.12 -14.94 -13.97
C SER A 240 -10.60 -15.81 -12.80
N VAL A 241 -11.71 -15.41 -12.20
CA VAL A 241 -12.41 -16.18 -11.17
C VAL A 241 -12.70 -17.60 -11.66
N ARG A 242 -13.08 -17.77 -12.93
CA ARG A 242 -13.33 -19.08 -13.54
C ARG A 242 -12.09 -19.98 -13.47
N ARG A 243 -10.93 -19.47 -13.88
CA ARG A 243 -9.67 -20.24 -13.86
C ARG A 243 -9.22 -20.56 -12.43
N LEU A 244 -9.40 -19.62 -11.50
CA LEU A 244 -9.11 -19.86 -10.09
C LEU A 244 -10.00 -20.96 -9.51
N ARG A 245 -11.30 -20.96 -9.81
CA ARG A 245 -12.23 -22.02 -9.41
C ARG A 245 -11.82 -23.38 -9.98
N GLU A 246 -11.51 -23.44 -11.27
CA GLU A 246 -11.01 -24.66 -11.93
C GLU A 246 -9.73 -25.19 -11.25
N ALA A 247 -8.76 -24.32 -10.95
CA ALA A 247 -7.51 -24.69 -10.29
C ALA A 247 -7.69 -25.18 -8.84
N LEU A 248 -8.77 -24.73 -8.17
CA LEU A 248 -9.11 -25.07 -6.79
C LEU A 248 -10.11 -26.24 -6.69
N GLY A 249 -10.60 -26.75 -7.83
CA GLY A 249 -11.60 -27.84 -7.87
C GLY A 249 -12.98 -27.42 -7.37
N LEU A 250 -13.36 -26.15 -7.59
CA LEU A 250 -14.63 -25.54 -7.17
C LEU A 250 -15.60 -25.31 -8.34
#